data_AF-A0A841BJS5-F1
#
_entry.id   AF-A0A841BJS5-F1
#
_cell.length_a   1.000
_cell.length_b   1.000
_cell.length_c   1.000
_cell.angle_alpha   90.00
_cell.angle_beta   90.00
_cell.angle_gamma   90.00
#
_symmetry.space_group_name_H-M   'P 1'
#
loop_
_entity.id
_entity.type
_entity.pdbx_description
1 polymer ?
#
loop_
_entity_poly.entity_id
_entity_poly.type
_entity_poly.pdbx_seq_one_letter_code
_entity_poly.pdbx_strand_id
1 'polypeptide(L)'
;MTNKALTRVLTTALAAIAAAAFGIVGGAASSMTATPQAAHAASSLGGQISRQEILDRAAHWLSTNPVTYNPNATDKWDVGNTRMYRRDCSGLIDMAWHLNADPNSVGLGTSTYANPVAKQDLKAGDILTVGGSGPSGHVVLFARWAPAYPTFEYYSFGSNDVKYRTASLTSGTIDSWTATNYSAFGYKNVVDTYNGHIPVAGDWNGDGTTTIGSWDTASSTFYLKNSNSSGAADYVFGYGCSGCGDIPVAGDWNGDGIDTIGIFRPSSGQFYLKNSNSSGTADYIFSYGGAGHYPVVGDWNGDGIDTIGTYVASAATFYLHNSNSAGTADYVFGYGGGGHKPVVGDWNNDGIDTIGTYVPSAGTFYLHNSNSAGTADYVIAYGGGSHVPVAGDWNGDGVTSIGTWETGGHTFYLKNSNSAGTADYVFGYGSAGSGAPYPY
;
A
#
# COMPACT_ATOMS: atom_id res chain seq x y z
N MET A 1 -9.23 -52.31 44.18
CA MET A 1 -8.20 -52.86 43.29
C MET A 1 -7.71 -51.74 42.39
N THR A 2 -6.43 -51.34 42.59
CA THR A 2 -5.45 -50.71 41.65
C THR A 2 -5.81 -49.40 40.92
N ASN A 3 -4.97 -48.35 40.87
CA ASN A 3 -3.65 -48.11 41.47
C ASN A 3 -3.31 -46.60 41.53
N LYS A 4 -2.69 -46.23 42.65
CA LYS A 4 -1.78 -45.14 43.03
C LYS A 4 -1.51 -43.89 42.15
N ALA A 5 -1.53 -42.77 42.88
CA ALA A 5 -0.99 -41.45 42.61
C ALA A 5 0.55 -41.42 42.40
N LEU A 6 1.00 -40.40 41.65
CA LEU A 6 2.40 -40.08 41.39
C LEU A 6 2.83 -38.77 42.07
N THR A 7 4.04 -38.84 42.60
CA THR A 7 4.86 -37.86 43.32
C THR A 7 5.42 -36.72 42.45
N ARG A 8 5.60 -35.52 43.01
CA ARG A 8 6.70 -34.54 42.73
C ARG A 8 6.85 -33.61 43.96
N VAL A 9 7.92 -33.68 44.77
CA VAL A 9 9.28 -33.07 44.60
C VAL A 9 9.18 -31.53 44.54
N LEU A 10 9.94 -30.68 45.26
CA LEU A 10 10.78 -30.71 46.46
C LEU A 10 11.09 -29.21 46.73
N THR A 11 11.24 -28.84 47.99
CA THR A 11 11.79 -27.59 48.54
C THR A 11 13.14 -27.19 47.90
N THR A 12 13.64 -25.94 47.91
CA THR A 12 14.00 -25.14 49.10
C THR A 12 14.43 -23.72 48.68
N ALA A 13 14.16 -22.75 49.56
CA ALA A 13 14.61 -21.36 49.47
C ALA A 13 16.08 -21.19 49.91
N LEU A 14 16.74 -20.11 49.46
CA LEU A 14 17.73 -19.38 50.25
C LEU A 14 17.77 -17.91 49.80
N ALA A 15 17.64 -17.01 50.78
CA ALA A 15 17.80 -15.56 50.63
C ALA A 15 19.16 -15.15 51.19
N ALA A 16 19.80 -14.14 50.58
CA ALA A 16 20.79 -13.29 51.22
C ALA A 16 20.80 -11.90 50.55
N ILE A 17 20.88 -10.85 51.38
CA ILE A 17 20.76 -9.42 51.10
C ILE A 17 22.16 -8.77 51.05
N ALA A 18 22.23 -7.59 50.38
CA ALA A 18 23.21 -6.50 50.44
C ALA A 18 24.14 -6.42 49.21
N ALA A 19 24.46 -5.27 48.60
CA ALA A 19 24.33 -3.87 48.99
C ALA A 19 24.24 -2.97 47.74
N ALA A 20 23.66 -1.78 47.90
CA ALA A 20 23.66 -0.73 46.89
C ALA A 20 25.07 -0.13 46.72
N ALA A 21 25.53 -0.01 45.48
CA ALA A 21 26.61 0.89 45.09
C ALA A 21 26.17 1.66 43.83
N PHE A 22 25.92 2.95 44.01
CA PHE A 22 25.79 3.92 42.92
C PHE A 22 27.14 4.02 42.20
N GLY A 23 27.26 3.36 41.05
CA GLY A 23 28.38 3.51 40.13
C GLY A 23 27.91 4.26 38.89
N ILE A 24 28.30 5.53 38.79
CA ILE A 24 28.18 6.33 37.57
C ILE A 24 29.07 5.65 36.51
N VAL A 25 28.48 5.07 35.48
CA VAL A 25 29.21 4.63 34.28
C VAL A 25 28.66 5.43 33.12
N GLY A 26 29.55 6.21 32.50
CA GLY A 26 29.27 7.09 31.39
C GLY A 26 28.60 6.37 30.23
N GLY A 27 27.65 7.07 29.60
CA GLY A 27 27.03 6.64 28.37
C GLY A 27 28.09 6.41 27.30
N ALA A 28 28.32 5.15 26.96
CA ALA A 28 28.81 4.81 25.64
C ALA A 28 27.65 5.11 24.69
N ALA A 29 27.80 6.15 23.87
CA ALA A 29 26.96 6.36 22.72
C ALA A 29 27.12 5.11 21.83
N SER A 30 26.12 4.23 21.85
CA SER A 30 25.99 3.20 20.84
C SER A 30 25.78 3.92 19.51
N SER A 31 26.85 4.05 18.74
CA SER A 31 26.76 4.40 17.32
C SER A 31 25.92 3.32 16.66
N MET A 32 24.63 3.61 16.45
CA MET A 32 23.79 2.83 15.56
C MET A 32 24.37 2.99 14.15
N THR A 33 25.28 2.10 13.77
CA THR A 33 25.62 1.91 12.37
C THR A 33 24.36 1.34 11.72
N ALA A 34 23.65 2.18 10.97
CA ALA A 34 22.54 1.75 10.13
C ALA A 34 23.02 0.56 9.29
N THR A 35 22.38 -0.59 9.48
CA THR A 35 22.54 -1.73 8.58
C THR A 35 22.25 -1.25 7.15
N PRO A 36 23.08 -1.57 6.15
CA PRO A 36 22.77 -1.26 4.76
C PRO A 36 21.43 -1.88 4.41
N GLN A 37 20.43 -1.05 4.12
CA GLN A 37 19.14 -1.49 3.64
C GLN A 37 19.35 -2.22 2.30
N ALA A 38 18.80 -3.43 2.18
CA ALA A 38 18.81 -4.17 0.92
C ALA A 38 18.15 -3.30 -0.16
N ALA A 39 18.82 -3.13 -1.29
CA ALA A 39 18.31 -2.33 -2.40
C ALA A 39 16.99 -2.94 -2.89
N HIS A 40 15.87 -2.23 -2.71
CA HIS A 40 14.60 -2.56 -3.35
C HIS A 40 14.83 -2.68 -4.86
N ALA A 41 14.20 -3.66 -5.52
CA ALA A 41 14.19 -3.66 -6.99
C ALA A 41 13.46 -2.39 -7.47
N ALA A 42 14.11 -1.66 -8.37
CA ALA A 42 13.62 -0.35 -8.80
C ALA A 42 12.31 -0.52 -9.59
N SER A 43 11.32 0.32 -9.29
CA SER A 43 10.14 0.55 -10.15
C SER A 43 10.55 0.85 -11.60
N SER A 44 9.62 0.82 -12.56
CA SER A 44 9.88 1.28 -13.93
C SER A 44 9.76 2.81 -14.05
N LEU A 45 10.49 3.42 -14.99
CA LEU A 45 10.42 4.86 -15.26
C LEU A 45 8.98 5.31 -15.60
N GLY A 46 8.44 6.21 -14.80
CA GLY A 46 7.06 6.72 -14.88
C GLY A 46 5.99 5.73 -14.41
N GLY A 47 6.39 4.55 -13.92
CA GLY A 47 5.51 3.49 -13.47
C GLY A 47 4.96 3.70 -12.06
N GLN A 48 4.35 2.64 -11.53
CA GLN A 48 3.95 2.60 -10.13
C GLN A 48 5.16 2.44 -9.22
N ILE A 49 5.10 3.08 -8.05
CA ILE A 49 6.19 3.10 -7.09
C ILE A 49 5.66 3.03 -5.66
N SER A 50 6.38 2.32 -4.79
CA SER A 50 6.03 2.28 -3.37
C SER A 50 6.48 3.55 -2.64
N ARG A 51 5.79 3.90 -1.53
CA ARG A 51 6.23 5.02 -0.68
C ARG A 51 7.62 4.75 -0.08
N GLN A 52 7.90 3.51 0.27
CA GLN A 52 9.21 3.13 0.79
C GLN A 52 10.29 3.36 -0.26
N GLU A 53 10.09 2.93 -1.50
CA GLU A 53 11.05 3.15 -2.58
C GLU A 53 11.26 4.64 -2.86
N ILE A 54 10.21 5.47 -2.82
CA ILE A 54 10.34 6.94 -2.93
C ILE A 54 11.30 7.49 -1.86
N LEU A 55 11.14 7.05 -0.59
CA LEU A 55 12.02 7.49 0.49
C LEU A 55 13.44 6.95 0.33
N ASP A 56 13.62 5.71 -0.11
CA ASP A 56 14.92 5.09 -0.30
C ASP A 56 15.73 5.79 -1.39
N ARG A 57 15.05 6.19 -2.48
CA ARG A 57 15.62 7.00 -3.56
C ARG A 57 16.11 8.35 -3.05
N ALA A 58 15.27 9.05 -2.27
CA ALA A 58 15.67 10.32 -1.65
C ALA A 58 16.82 10.15 -0.66
N ALA A 59 16.80 9.10 0.15
CA ALA A 59 17.87 8.73 1.08
C ALA A 59 19.18 8.36 0.36
N HIS A 60 19.10 7.75 -0.82
CA HIS A 60 20.26 7.44 -1.66
C HIS A 60 20.94 8.72 -2.16
N TRP A 61 20.18 9.71 -2.62
CA TRP A 61 20.74 11.01 -2.99
C TRP A 61 21.35 11.74 -1.79
N LEU A 62 20.71 11.66 -0.61
CA LEU A 62 21.28 12.20 0.63
C LEU A 62 22.60 11.52 1.03
N SER A 63 22.68 10.19 0.92
CA SER A 63 23.87 9.41 1.32
C SER A 63 25.04 9.55 0.35
N THR A 64 24.77 9.92 -0.91
CA THR A 64 25.80 10.18 -1.93
C THR A 64 26.18 11.67 -2.02
N ASN A 65 25.93 12.43 -0.95
CA ASN A 65 26.40 13.80 -0.84
C ASN A 65 27.95 13.87 -0.92
N PRO A 66 28.50 14.93 -1.54
CA PRO A 66 27.78 16.06 -2.12
C PRO A 66 27.20 15.76 -3.50
N VAL A 67 25.92 16.10 -3.72
CA VAL A 67 25.32 16.09 -5.07
C VAL A 67 25.59 17.40 -5.82
N THR A 68 25.81 18.49 -5.08
CA THR A 68 25.97 19.89 -5.51
C THR A 68 24.82 20.39 -6.36
N TYR A 69 24.14 21.44 -5.87
CA TYR A 69 23.04 22.08 -6.60
C TYR A 69 23.50 22.60 -7.95
N ASN A 70 22.88 22.12 -9.02
CA ASN A 70 23.07 22.57 -10.40
C ASN A 70 21.79 22.33 -11.21
N PRO A 71 20.90 23.33 -11.32
CA PRO A 71 19.62 23.17 -12.00
C PRO A 71 19.76 23.06 -13.52
N ASN A 72 20.96 23.31 -14.06
CA ASN A 72 21.25 23.25 -15.49
C ASN A 72 21.92 21.93 -15.90
N ALA A 73 22.15 21.00 -14.98
CA ALA A 73 22.78 19.72 -15.25
C ALA A 73 21.84 18.55 -14.96
N THR A 74 21.69 17.66 -15.95
CA THR A 74 20.97 16.39 -15.86
C THR A 74 21.97 15.24 -15.92
N ASP A 75 22.73 15.06 -14.85
CA ASP A 75 23.93 14.21 -14.83
C ASP A 75 24.04 13.32 -13.57
N LYS A 76 23.03 13.34 -12.69
CA LYS A 76 23.01 12.49 -11.48
C LYS A 76 22.11 11.28 -11.66
N TRP A 77 22.70 10.11 -11.58
CA TRP A 77 21.97 8.83 -11.60
C TRP A 77 21.10 8.62 -10.35
N ASP A 78 20.01 7.89 -10.53
CA ASP A 78 19.24 7.26 -9.45
C ASP A 78 19.93 5.98 -8.93
N VAL A 79 19.34 5.37 -7.89
CA VAL A 79 19.86 4.16 -7.23
C VAL A 79 20.01 2.96 -8.18
N GLY A 80 19.22 2.90 -9.26
CA GLY A 80 19.24 1.83 -10.24
C GLY A 80 20.02 2.12 -11.54
N ASN A 81 20.64 3.30 -11.67
CA ASN A 81 21.21 3.80 -12.93
C ASN A 81 20.23 3.69 -14.12
N THR A 82 18.95 3.95 -13.87
CA THR A 82 17.88 3.86 -14.87
C THR A 82 17.76 5.16 -15.68
N ARG A 83 17.98 6.32 -15.05
CA ARG A 83 17.92 7.65 -15.66
C ARG A 83 18.80 8.65 -14.90
N MET A 84 19.31 9.65 -15.60
CA MET A 84 19.96 10.82 -14.99
C MET A 84 18.94 11.95 -14.77
N TYR A 85 19.07 12.65 -13.64
CA TYR A 85 18.13 13.69 -13.19
C TYR A 85 18.81 15.02 -12.93
N ARG A 86 18.01 16.10 -12.93
CA ARG A 86 18.48 17.43 -12.58
C ARG A 86 18.90 17.53 -11.13
N ARG A 87 19.95 18.31 -10.86
CA ARG A 87 20.43 18.54 -9.49
C ARG A 87 19.79 19.77 -8.86
N ASP A 88 18.47 19.73 -8.68
CA ASP A 88 17.68 20.79 -8.03
C ASP A 88 16.53 20.22 -7.18
N CYS A 89 15.72 21.10 -6.56
CA CYS A 89 14.57 20.70 -5.72
C CYS A 89 13.59 19.80 -6.48
N SER A 90 13.22 20.19 -7.70
CA SER A 90 12.30 19.43 -8.54
C SER A 90 12.92 18.13 -9.07
N GLY A 91 14.22 18.12 -9.34
CA GLY A 91 14.98 16.96 -9.77
C GLY A 91 15.14 15.90 -8.68
N LEU A 92 15.23 16.30 -7.40
CA LEU A 92 15.14 15.37 -6.28
C LEU A 92 13.79 14.64 -6.27
N ILE A 93 12.69 15.36 -6.49
CA ILE A 93 11.34 14.76 -6.50
C ILE A 93 11.13 13.91 -7.76
N ASP A 94 11.54 14.40 -8.92
CA ASP A 94 11.52 13.67 -10.18
C ASP A 94 12.22 12.31 -10.04
N MET A 95 13.41 12.31 -9.44
CA MET A 95 14.16 11.09 -9.13
C MET A 95 13.46 10.20 -8.10
N ALA A 96 12.97 10.80 -7.00
CA ALA A 96 12.32 10.06 -5.93
C ALA A 96 11.01 9.40 -6.39
N TRP A 97 10.23 10.07 -7.24
CA TRP A 97 8.99 9.54 -7.85
C TRP A 97 9.23 8.67 -9.09
N HIS A 98 10.49 8.51 -9.51
CA HIS A 98 10.89 7.78 -10.69
C HIS A 98 10.23 8.26 -12.00
N LEU A 99 10.03 9.57 -12.19
CA LEU A 99 9.28 10.00 -13.37
C LEU A 99 10.06 9.73 -14.66
N ASN A 100 9.33 9.63 -15.77
CA ASN A 100 9.89 9.67 -17.12
C ASN A 100 9.68 11.06 -17.75
N ALA A 101 9.94 12.11 -16.97
CA ALA A 101 9.67 13.49 -17.35
C ALA A 101 10.53 14.44 -16.51
N ASP A 102 10.57 15.72 -16.89
CA ASP A 102 11.45 16.73 -16.29
C ASP A 102 10.67 17.91 -15.66
N PRO A 103 9.64 17.69 -14.84
CA PRO A 103 8.78 18.77 -14.35
C PRO A 103 9.54 19.73 -13.43
N ASN A 104 9.12 21.00 -13.39
CA ASN A 104 9.57 21.95 -12.38
C ASN A 104 8.74 21.82 -11.08
N SER A 105 9.11 22.56 -10.04
CA SER A 105 8.48 22.49 -8.71
C SER A 105 6.96 22.70 -8.72
N VAL A 106 6.46 23.57 -9.60
CA VAL A 106 5.01 23.82 -9.75
C VAL A 106 4.36 22.73 -10.60
N GLY A 107 5.04 22.29 -11.66
CA GLY A 107 4.61 21.21 -12.55
C GLY A 107 4.33 19.90 -11.82
N LEU A 108 5.14 19.58 -10.81
CA LEU A 108 4.96 18.40 -9.93
C LEU A 108 3.60 18.39 -9.20
N GLY A 109 3.06 19.57 -8.85
CA GLY A 109 1.75 19.71 -8.20
C GLY A 109 0.56 19.77 -9.16
N THR A 110 0.76 19.54 -10.46
CA THR A 110 -0.33 19.55 -11.44
C THR A 110 -1.04 18.19 -11.49
N SER A 111 -2.27 18.19 -12.01
CA SER A 111 -3.07 16.98 -12.23
C SER A 111 -2.43 15.97 -13.19
N THR A 112 -1.33 16.32 -13.87
CA THR A 112 -0.55 15.36 -14.65
C THR A 112 0.15 14.34 -13.76
N TYR A 113 0.71 14.76 -12.62
CA TYR A 113 1.54 13.90 -11.76
C TYR A 113 0.91 13.64 -10.40
N ALA A 114 0.19 14.61 -9.83
CA ALA A 114 -0.23 14.54 -8.45
C ALA A 114 -1.69 14.98 -8.25
N ASN A 115 -2.28 14.58 -7.14
CA ASN A 115 -3.59 15.04 -6.68
C ASN A 115 -3.41 15.94 -5.45
N PRO A 116 -4.20 17.01 -5.27
CA PRO A 116 -4.20 17.79 -4.03
C PRO A 116 -4.55 16.92 -2.82
N VAL A 117 -3.86 17.13 -1.70
CA VAL A 117 -4.10 16.44 -0.43
C VAL A 117 -4.20 17.47 0.69
N ALA A 118 -5.03 17.23 1.70
CA ALA A 118 -5.05 18.11 2.87
C ALA A 118 -3.74 17.96 3.66
N LYS A 119 -3.18 19.06 4.17
CA LYS A 119 -1.86 19.05 4.83
C LYS A 119 -1.77 18.06 6.00
N GLN A 120 -2.86 17.87 6.73
CA GLN A 120 -2.93 16.90 7.83
C GLN A 120 -2.89 15.44 7.36
N ASP A 121 -3.19 15.17 6.09
CA ASP A 121 -3.28 13.82 5.52
C ASP A 121 -2.04 13.43 4.70
N LEU A 122 -0.97 14.23 4.79
CA LEU A 122 0.31 13.95 4.13
C LEU A 122 0.84 12.56 4.53
N LYS A 123 1.27 11.81 3.53
CA LYS A 123 1.90 10.49 3.65
C LYS A 123 3.32 10.52 3.10
N ALA A 124 4.14 9.58 3.54
CA ALA A 124 5.52 9.40 3.07
C ALA A 124 5.62 9.42 1.54
N GLY A 125 6.47 10.28 0.97
CA GLY A 125 6.62 10.42 -0.48
C GLY A 125 5.66 11.42 -1.14
N ASP A 126 4.71 11.99 -0.40
CA ASP A 126 3.96 13.17 -0.86
C ASP A 126 4.87 14.40 -0.89
N ILE A 127 4.42 15.46 -1.57
CA ILE A 127 5.19 16.70 -1.67
C ILE A 127 4.44 17.90 -1.12
N LEU A 128 5.23 18.86 -0.68
CA LEU A 128 4.80 20.21 -0.39
C LEU A 128 5.45 21.13 -1.41
N THR A 129 4.65 21.82 -2.22
CA THR A 129 5.12 22.80 -3.21
C THR A 129 4.75 24.21 -2.79
N VAL A 130 5.60 25.17 -3.12
CA VAL A 130 5.31 26.61 -3.00
C VAL A 130 5.82 27.29 -4.26
N GLY A 131 5.14 28.33 -4.76
CA GLY A 131 5.61 28.98 -5.98
C GLY A 131 5.08 30.38 -6.26
N GLY A 132 5.81 31.03 -7.19
CA GLY A 132 5.36 31.97 -8.22
C GLY A 132 5.87 31.51 -9.61
N SER A 133 5.40 32.09 -10.72
CA SER A 133 5.67 31.62 -12.10
C SER A 133 7.15 31.64 -12.51
N GLY A 134 7.63 30.58 -13.17
CA GLY A 134 9.02 30.40 -13.62
C GLY A 134 9.83 29.43 -12.73
N PRO A 135 11.18 29.45 -12.74
CA PRO A 135 12.03 28.65 -11.85
C PRO A 135 11.93 29.06 -10.34
N SER A 136 10.94 29.88 -9.99
CA SER A 136 10.83 30.60 -8.71
C SER A 136 9.92 29.89 -7.69
N GLY A 137 9.93 28.56 -7.68
CA GLY A 137 9.18 27.74 -6.72
C GLY A 137 10.08 26.72 -6.02
N HIS A 138 9.66 26.28 -4.84
CA HIS A 138 10.37 25.26 -4.06
C HIS A 138 9.47 24.07 -3.79
N VAL A 139 10.08 22.89 -3.68
CA VAL A 139 9.37 21.65 -3.35
C VAL A 139 10.20 20.85 -2.36
N VAL A 140 9.50 20.22 -1.42
CA VAL A 140 10.08 19.27 -0.46
C VAL A 140 9.31 17.96 -0.48
N LEU A 141 10.01 16.86 -0.18
CA LEU A 141 9.43 15.53 -0.08
C LEU A 141 9.10 15.24 1.38
N PHE A 142 7.83 15.05 1.69
CA PHE A 142 7.39 14.65 3.02
C PHE A 142 7.88 13.24 3.33
N ALA A 143 8.63 13.05 4.41
CA ALA A 143 9.12 11.74 4.83
C ALA A 143 8.16 11.10 5.84
N ARG A 144 7.87 11.81 6.93
CA ARG A 144 6.97 11.36 7.99
C ARG A 144 6.58 12.50 8.93
N TRP A 145 5.52 12.31 9.70
CA TRP A 145 5.26 13.16 10.87
C TRP A 145 6.34 12.96 11.94
N ALA A 146 6.73 14.05 12.58
CA ALA A 146 7.51 14.00 13.81
C ALA A 146 6.56 13.70 14.99
N PRO A 147 7.07 13.29 16.16
CA PRO A 147 6.21 12.89 17.29
C PRO A 147 5.21 13.95 17.77
N ALA A 148 5.47 15.24 17.50
CA ALA A 148 4.59 16.35 17.87
C ALA A 148 3.99 17.02 16.62
N TYR A 149 2.73 16.72 16.30
CA TYR A 149 1.97 17.43 15.27
C TYR A 149 1.91 18.95 15.56
N PRO A 150 2.00 19.85 14.57
CA PRO A 150 2.09 19.63 13.12
C PRO A 150 3.54 19.66 12.60
N THR A 151 4.47 19.07 13.35
CA THR A 151 5.88 18.96 12.97
C THR A 151 6.10 17.72 12.12
N PHE A 152 6.92 17.82 11.08
CA PHE A 152 7.20 16.74 10.15
C PHE A 152 8.67 16.74 9.74
N GLU A 153 9.12 15.59 9.25
CA GLU A 153 10.44 15.39 8.69
C GLU A 153 10.35 15.27 7.16
N TYR A 154 11.33 15.83 6.46
CA TYR A 154 11.30 15.96 5.00
C TYR A 154 12.68 15.93 4.37
N TYR A 155 12.72 15.50 3.11
CA TYR A 155 13.89 15.67 2.24
C TYR A 155 13.76 16.94 1.41
N SER A 156 14.89 17.60 1.18
CA SER A 156 14.95 18.79 0.35
C SER A 156 16.27 18.92 -0.37
N PHE A 157 16.22 19.52 -1.56
CA PHE A 157 17.38 19.96 -2.30
C PHE A 157 17.24 21.45 -2.64
N GLY A 158 17.94 22.31 -1.91
CA GLY A 158 17.93 23.76 -2.12
C GLY A 158 19.27 24.26 -2.66
N SER A 159 19.67 25.48 -2.30
CA SER A 159 20.97 26.08 -2.69
C SER A 159 22.22 25.30 -2.27
N ASN A 160 22.05 24.27 -1.42
CA ASN A 160 23.12 23.37 -0.98
C ASN A 160 22.63 21.93 -1.22
N ASP A 161 23.52 20.96 -1.00
CA ASP A 161 23.23 19.52 -1.10
C ASP A 161 21.94 19.06 -0.43
N VAL A 162 21.50 17.85 -0.80
CA VAL A 162 20.29 17.20 -0.28
C VAL A 162 20.36 17.14 1.24
N LYS A 163 19.25 17.48 1.90
CA LYS A 163 19.11 17.54 3.35
C LYS A 163 17.91 16.72 3.80
N TYR A 164 18.01 16.19 5.01
CA TYR A 164 16.90 15.68 5.81
C TYR A 164 16.67 16.62 6.98
N ARG A 165 15.48 17.21 7.10
CA ARG A 165 15.17 18.25 8.09
C ARG A 165 13.82 18.05 8.73
N THR A 166 13.60 18.81 9.79
CA THR A 166 12.34 18.87 10.52
C THR A 166 11.80 20.30 10.48
N ALA A 167 10.51 20.47 10.23
CA ALA A 167 9.83 21.78 10.27
C ALA A 167 8.38 21.64 10.74
N SER A 168 7.74 22.77 11.08
CA SER A 168 6.31 22.84 11.39
C SER A 168 5.54 23.24 10.13
N LEU A 169 4.38 22.62 9.87
CA LEU A 169 3.51 23.02 8.75
C LEU A 169 2.76 24.33 8.99
N THR A 170 2.61 24.75 10.24
CA THR A 170 1.76 25.88 10.63
C THR A 170 2.54 27.09 11.13
N SER A 171 3.86 26.97 11.32
CA SER A 171 4.69 28.04 11.87
C SER A 171 6.11 28.02 11.31
N GLY A 172 6.76 29.19 11.31
CA GLY A 172 8.14 29.33 10.84
C GLY A 172 8.29 29.16 9.33
N THR A 173 9.41 28.57 8.92
CA THR A 173 9.77 28.38 7.52
C THR A 173 10.14 26.94 7.21
N ILE A 174 9.85 26.51 5.97
CA ILE A 174 10.36 25.29 5.35
C ILE A 174 11.33 25.77 4.27
N ASP A 175 12.62 25.52 4.47
CA ASP A 175 13.71 25.99 3.58
C ASP A 175 13.65 27.47 3.20
N SER A 176 13.42 28.33 4.20
CA SER A 176 13.33 29.80 4.05
C SER A 176 12.03 30.32 3.42
N TRP A 177 11.10 29.43 3.06
CA TRP A 177 9.76 29.83 2.63
C TRP A 177 8.78 29.71 3.79
N THR A 178 7.82 30.62 3.89
CA THR A 178 6.80 30.59 4.95
C THR A 178 6.01 29.28 4.91
N ALA A 179 6.01 28.53 6.02
CA ALA A 179 5.47 27.17 6.06
C ALA A 179 3.99 27.08 5.63
N THR A 180 3.19 28.09 5.99
CA THR A 180 1.77 28.14 5.67
C THR A 180 1.49 28.27 4.18
N ASN A 181 2.43 28.76 3.38
CA ASN A 181 2.25 29.02 1.95
C ASN A 181 2.39 27.77 1.07
N TYR A 182 2.88 26.66 1.62
CA TYR A 182 2.97 25.42 0.89
C TYR A 182 1.59 24.85 0.58
N SER A 183 1.47 24.17 -0.55
CA SER A 183 0.32 23.34 -0.94
C SER A 183 0.77 21.88 -0.99
N ALA A 184 -0.08 20.97 -0.54
CA ALA A 184 0.25 19.55 -0.39
C ALA A 184 -0.33 18.72 -1.54
N PHE A 185 0.46 17.79 -2.07
CA PHE A 185 0.08 16.94 -3.19
C PHE A 185 0.61 15.52 -3.02
N GLY A 186 -0.20 14.53 -3.34
CA GLY A 186 0.19 13.11 -3.37
C GLY A 186 0.41 12.61 -4.80
N TYR A 187 1.47 11.85 -5.02
CA TYR A 187 1.82 11.30 -6.33
C TYR A 187 0.82 10.23 -6.78
N LYS A 188 0.36 10.30 -8.03
CA LYS A 188 -0.75 9.46 -8.55
C LYS A 188 -0.39 8.00 -8.71
N ASN A 189 0.88 7.69 -8.95
CA ASN A 189 1.34 6.34 -9.22
C ASN A 189 1.89 5.65 -7.96
N VAL A 190 1.63 6.22 -6.77
CA VAL A 190 1.98 5.55 -5.52
C VAL A 190 1.10 4.34 -5.33
N VAL A 191 1.73 3.17 -5.29
CA VAL A 191 1.11 1.97 -4.70
C VAL A 191 1.46 2.04 -3.22
N ASP A 192 0.47 2.42 -2.40
CA ASP A 192 0.64 2.54 -0.96
C ASP A 192 1.05 1.14 -0.43
N THR A 193 2.35 0.91 -0.20
CA THR A 193 2.85 -0.25 0.56
C THR A 193 2.64 0.09 2.03
N TYR A 194 1.62 -0.50 2.61
CA TYR A 194 1.12 -0.11 3.92
C TYR A 194 1.96 -0.80 4.99
N ASN A 195 3.05 -0.15 5.40
CA ASN A 195 3.99 -0.65 6.40
C ASN A 195 4.42 -2.11 6.13
N GLY A 196 4.72 -2.40 4.85
CA GLY A 196 5.18 -3.70 4.38
C GLY A 196 4.10 -4.67 3.93
N HIS A 197 2.80 -4.42 4.18
CA HIS A 197 1.74 -5.37 3.82
C HIS A 197 0.67 -4.78 2.89
N ILE A 198 -0.03 -5.63 2.15
CA ILE A 198 -1.23 -5.31 1.37
C ILE A 198 -2.37 -6.26 1.81
N PRO A 199 -3.59 -5.78 2.10
CA PRO A 199 -4.69 -6.65 2.46
C PRO A 199 -5.18 -7.45 1.24
N VAL A 200 -5.61 -8.68 1.47
CA VAL A 200 -6.30 -9.53 0.50
C VAL A 200 -7.49 -10.19 1.18
N ALA A 201 -8.53 -10.55 0.44
CA ALA A 201 -9.71 -11.22 0.96
C ALA A 201 -10.13 -12.33 0.00
N GLY A 202 -10.68 -13.42 0.54
CA GLY A 202 -11.17 -14.56 -0.20
C GLY A 202 -11.73 -15.65 0.73
N ASP A 203 -12.57 -16.52 0.20
CA ASP A 203 -12.98 -17.78 0.83
C ASP A 203 -11.89 -18.86 0.62
N TRP A 204 -10.86 -18.81 1.47
CA TRP A 204 -9.68 -19.67 1.34
C TRP A 204 -9.96 -21.16 1.59
N ASN A 205 -11.09 -21.49 2.21
CA ASN A 205 -11.45 -22.84 2.65
C ASN A 205 -12.77 -23.37 2.08
N GLY A 206 -13.44 -22.61 1.21
CA GLY A 206 -14.65 -23.01 0.49
C GLY A 206 -15.86 -23.17 1.40
N ASP A 207 -15.97 -22.38 2.47
CA ASP A 207 -17.12 -22.44 3.39
C ASP A 207 -18.24 -21.42 3.08
N GLY A 208 -18.06 -20.64 2.03
CA GLY A 208 -18.96 -19.57 1.59
C GLY A 208 -18.76 -18.26 2.34
N THR A 209 -17.80 -18.16 3.26
CA THR A 209 -17.50 -16.91 3.99
C THR A 209 -16.18 -16.33 3.52
N THR A 210 -16.19 -15.10 3.02
CA THR A 210 -14.95 -14.39 2.72
C THR A 210 -14.21 -14.05 4.01
N THR A 211 -12.92 -14.35 4.02
CA THR A 211 -12.03 -14.05 5.14
C THR A 211 -10.77 -13.34 4.69
N ILE A 212 -10.06 -12.75 5.65
CA ILE A 212 -8.94 -11.85 5.40
C ILE A 212 -7.60 -12.56 5.21
N GLY A 213 -6.69 -11.86 4.55
CA GLY A 213 -5.28 -12.16 4.50
C GLY A 213 -4.43 -10.89 4.40
N SER A 214 -3.13 -11.06 4.44
CA SER A 214 -2.17 -9.98 4.12
C SER A 214 -1.01 -10.55 3.31
N TRP A 215 -0.50 -9.74 2.38
CA TRP A 215 0.70 -10.07 1.59
C TRP A 215 1.84 -9.14 1.99
N ASP A 216 2.91 -9.72 2.51
CA ASP A 216 4.13 -8.99 2.85
C ASP A 216 4.92 -8.66 1.57
N THR A 217 4.94 -7.38 1.23
CA THR A 217 5.62 -6.78 0.08
C THR A 217 7.14 -6.95 0.11
N ALA A 218 7.74 -7.10 1.30
CA ALA A 218 9.18 -7.24 1.45
C ALA A 218 9.63 -8.67 1.15
N SER A 219 8.90 -9.67 1.66
CA SER A 219 9.24 -11.08 1.50
C SER A 219 8.45 -11.80 0.40
N SER A 220 7.44 -11.17 -0.17
CA SER A 220 6.44 -11.78 -1.06
C SER A 220 5.73 -12.97 -0.40
N THR A 221 5.37 -12.83 0.87
CA THR A 221 4.73 -13.90 1.66
C THR A 221 3.26 -13.59 1.90
N PHE A 222 2.38 -14.52 1.53
CA PHE A 222 0.98 -14.50 1.92
C PHE A 222 0.80 -15.03 3.33
N TYR A 223 -0.06 -14.36 4.09
CA TYR A 223 -0.56 -14.75 5.40
C TYR A 223 -2.09 -14.77 5.34
N LEU A 224 -2.68 -15.91 5.01
CA LEU A 224 -4.14 -16.07 4.85
C LEU A 224 -4.77 -16.63 6.11
N LYS A 225 -5.99 -16.21 6.42
CA LYS A 225 -6.68 -16.59 7.65
C LYS A 225 -8.13 -16.94 7.37
N ASN A 226 -8.57 -18.11 7.83
CA ASN A 226 -9.94 -18.61 7.65
C ASN A 226 -10.91 -18.03 8.69
N SER A 227 -10.64 -16.82 9.19
CA SER A 227 -11.50 -16.13 10.15
C SER A 227 -11.21 -14.63 10.21
N ASN A 228 -12.27 -13.84 10.36
CA ASN A 228 -12.21 -12.38 10.50
C ASN A 228 -11.87 -11.98 11.95
N SER A 229 -10.64 -12.33 12.37
CA SER A 229 -10.13 -12.07 13.72
C SER A 229 -8.61 -11.87 13.72
N SER A 230 -8.09 -11.26 14.80
CA SER A 230 -6.64 -11.21 15.03
C SER A 230 -6.06 -12.59 15.32
N GLY A 231 -4.76 -12.78 15.09
CA GLY A 231 -4.03 -13.99 15.50
C GLY A 231 -3.11 -14.51 14.41
N ALA A 232 -2.69 -15.77 14.55
CA ALA A 232 -1.87 -16.44 13.55
C ALA A 232 -2.66 -16.70 12.26
N ALA A 233 -1.94 -16.70 11.15
CA ALA A 233 -2.41 -17.13 9.84
C ALA A 233 -2.61 -18.65 9.81
N ASP A 234 -3.58 -19.10 9.04
CA ASP A 234 -3.83 -20.52 8.75
C ASP A 234 -2.92 -21.00 7.60
N TYR A 235 -2.62 -20.12 6.64
CA TYR A 235 -1.66 -20.37 5.57
C TYR A 235 -0.55 -19.33 5.56
N VAL A 236 0.70 -19.78 5.44
CA VAL A 236 1.89 -18.93 5.28
C VAL A 236 2.79 -19.50 4.20
N PHE A 237 2.97 -18.77 3.09
CA PHE A 237 3.81 -19.22 1.98
C PHE A 237 4.26 -18.06 1.09
N GLY A 238 5.42 -18.22 0.45
CA GLY A 238 5.95 -17.26 -0.52
C GLY A 238 5.34 -17.43 -1.91
N TYR A 239 4.88 -16.35 -2.51
CA TYR A 239 4.43 -16.29 -3.90
C TYR A 239 4.53 -14.87 -4.46
N GLY A 240 5.08 -14.76 -5.68
CA GLY A 240 5.47 -13.49 -6.31
C GLY A 240 6.98 -13.23 -6.19
N CYS A 241 7.41 -11.99 -6.47
CA CYS A 241 8.80 -11.62 -6.29
C CYS A 241 9.03 -10.33 -5.48
N SER A 242 10.02 -10.41 -4.59
CA SER A 242 10.39 -9.32 -3.69
C SER A 242 10.91 -8.14 -4.51
N GLY A 243 10.39 -6.95 -4.21
CA GLY A 243 10.76 -5.69 -4.87
C GLY A 243 10.17 -5.50 -6.28
N CYS A 244 9.38 -6.44 -6.81
CA CYS A 244 8.84 -6.32 -8.17
C CYS A 244 7.65 -5.37 -8.31
N GLY A 245 7.15 -4.83 -7.20
CA GLY A 245 5.94 -4.02 -7.16
C GLY A 245 4.67 -4.83 -7.44
N ASP A 246 4.71 -6.15 -7.17
CA ASP A 246 3.58 -7.04 -7.35
C ASP A 246 2.40 -6.62 -6.44
N ILE A 247 1.18 -6.77 -6.95
CA ILE A 247 -0.07 -6.51 -6.23
C ILE A 247 -0.79 -7.85 -6.06
N PRO A 248 -1.14 -8.28 -4.83
CA PRO A 248 -1.86 -9.52 -4.61
C PRO A 248 -3.29 -9.42 -5.15
N VAL A 249 -3.79 -10.52 -5.67
CA VAL A 249 -5.18 -10.73 -6.06
C VAL A 249 -5.66 -12.08 -5.54
N ALA A 250 -6.97 -12.27 -5.47
CA ALA A 250 -7.60 -13.52 -5.09
C ALA A 250 -8.91 -13.71 -5.85
N GLY A 251 -9.26 -14.96 -6.12
CA GLY A 251 -10.52 -15.38 -6.74
C GLY A 251 -10.53 -16.88 -7.02
N ASP A 252 -11.70 -17.41 -7.35
CA ASP A 252 -11.92 -18.78 -7.81
C ASP A 252 -11.65 -18.89 -9.32
N TRP A 253 -10.37 -19.05 -9.67
CA TRP A 253 -9.93 -19.09 -11.07
C TRP A 253 -10.42 -20.30 -11.85
N ASN A 254 -10.85 -21.37 -11.17
CA ASN A 254 -11.16 -22.66 -11.76
C ASN A 254 -12.58 -23.19 -11.46
N GLY A 255 -13.41 -22.39 -10.80
CA GLY A 255 -14.82 -22.68 -10.53
C GLY A 255 -15.03 -23.82 -9.54
N ASP A 256 -14.13 -24.01 -8.58
CA ASP A 256 -14.27 -25.05 -7.55
C ASP A 256 -14.87 -24.58 -6.22
N GLY A 257 -15.21 -23.29 -6.14
CA GLY A 257 -15.77 -22.60 -4.98
C GLY A 257 -14.74 -22.20 -3.93
N ILE A 258 -13.44 -22.24 -4.23
CA ILE A 258 -12.37 -21.84 -3.32
C ILE A 258 -11.57 -20.69 -3.93
N ASP A 259 -11.51 -19.58 -3.20
CA ASP A 259 -10.64 -18.47 -3.60
C ASP A 259 -9.17 -18.84 -3.40
N THR A 260 -8.40 -18.57 -4.43
CA THR A 260 -6.97 -18.82 -4.43
C THR A 260 -6.17 -17.61 -4.91
N ILE A 261 -4.92 -17.54 -4.47
CA ILE A 261 -4.07 -16.38 -4.69
C ILE A 261 -3.63 -16.20 -6.14
N GLY A 262 -3.33 -14.95 -6.47
CA GLY A 262 -2.53 -14.57 -7.63
C GLY A 262 -1.73 -13.29 -7.35
N ILE A 263 -0.94 -12.88 -8.32
CA ILE A 263 -0.31 -11.56 -8.35
C ILE A 263 -0.50 -10.89 -9.71
N PHE A 264 -0.66 -9.57 -9.67
CA PHE A 264 -0.51 -8.72 -10.84
C PHE A 264 0.82 -7.98 -10.74
N ARG A 265 1.62 -8.03 -11.81
CA ARG A 265 2.87 -7.28 -11.93
C ARG A 265 2.65 -6.07 -12.82
N PRO A 266 2.54 -4.85 -12.26
CA PRO A 266 2.20 -3.66 -13.04
C PRO A 266 3.28 -3.28 -14.06
N SER A 267 4.54 -3.57 -13.77
CA SER A 267 5.67 -3.21 -14.65
C SER A 267 5.61 -3.91 -16.02
N SER A 268 5.02 -5.10 -16.09
CA SER A 268 4.85 -5.89 -17.32
C SER A 268 3.38 -6.15 -17.69
N GLY A 269 2.43 -5.72 -16.85
CA GLY A 269 1.01 -6.05 -16.99
C GLY A 269 0.75 -7.56 -16.90
N GLN A 270 1.59 -8.32 -16.22
CA GLN A 270 1.48 -9.79 -16.16
C GLN A 270 0.66 -10.23 -14.94
N PHE A 271 -0.28 -11.14 -15.17
CA PHE A 271 -0.93 -11.91 -14.12
C PHE A 271 -0.22 -13.25 -13.95
N TYR A 272 -0.07 -13.66 -12.69
CA TYR A 272 0.34 -15.00 -12.28
C TYR A 272 -0.71 -15.51 -11.32
N LEU A 273 -1.60 -16.39 -11.80
CA LEU A 273 -2.71 -16.93 -11.02
C LEU A 273 -2.42 -18.37 -10.63
N LYS A 274 -2.88 -18.78 -9.46
CA LYS A 274 -2.60 -20.10 -8.92
C LYS A 274 -3.86 -20.69 -8.31
N ASN A 275 -4.21 -21.93 -8.71
CA ASN A 275 -5.39 -22.66 -8.21
C ASN A 275 -5.14 -23.32 -6.85
N SER A 276 -4.23 -22.77 -6.04
CA SER A 276 -3.92 -23.28 -4.71
C SER A 276 -3.20 -22.24 -3.86
N ASN A 277 -3.54 -22.23 -2.56
CA ASN A 277 -2.92 -21.38 -1.55
C ASN A 277 -1.59 -22.01 -1.06
N SER A 278 -0.60 -22.03 -1.96
CA SER A 278 0.73 -22.60 -1.71
C SER A 278 1.82 -21.92 -2.54
N SER A 279 3.09 -22.16 -2.19
CA SER A 279 4.22 -21.71 -3.01
C SER A 279 4.33 -22.52 -4.32
N GLY A 280 5.18 -22.07 -5.23
CA GLY A 280 5.49 -22.77 -6.48
C GLY A 280 5.11 -21.97 -7.72
N THR A 281 4.98 -22.67 -8.85
CA THR A 281 4.66 -22.04 -10.14
C THR A 281 3.19 -21.66 -10.24
N ALA A 282 2.91 -20.62 -11.01
CA ALA A 282 1.57 -20.23 -11.42
C ALA A 282 0.96 -21.28 -12.37
N ASP A 283 -0.36 -21.41 -12.31
CA ASP A 283 -1.16 -22.23 -13.22
C ASP A 283 -1.52 -21.44 -14.48
N TYR A 284 -1.71 -20.12 -14.35
CA TYR A 284 -1.90 -19.19 -15.45
C TYR A 284 -0.86 -18.08 -15.44
N ILE A 285 -0.27 -17.81 -16.62
CA ILE A 285 0.66 -16.69 -16.83
C ILE A 285 0.32 -16.03 -18.15
N PHE A 286 -0.10 -14.77 -18.10
CA PHE A 286 -0.47 -13.99 -19.29
C PHE A 286 -0.36 -12.49 -19.01
N SER A 287 -0.40 -11.68 -20.07
CA SER A 287 -0.39 -10.22 -19.96
C SER A 287 -1.78 -9.66 -20.23
N TYR A 288 -2.25 -8.79 -19.33
CA TYR A 288 -3.47 -8.02 -19.49
C TYR A 288 -3.36 -6.69 -18.71
N GLY A 289 -3.65 -5.57 -19.35
CA GLY A 289 -3.39 -4.23 -18.79
C GLY A 289 -1.92 -3.80 -18.90
N GLY A 290 -1.47 -2.92 -18.00
CA GLY A 290 -0.10 -2.39 -18.04
C GLY A 290 0.27 -1.47 -16.88
N ALA A 291 1.36 -0.72 -17.04
CA ALA A 291 1.85 0.19 -16.00
C ALA A 291 0.79 1.23 -15.61
N GLY A 292 0.58 1.42 -14.31
CA GLY A 292 -0.42 2.37 -13.78
C GLY A 292 -1.83 1.80 -13.66
N HIS A 293 -2.06 0.55 -14.08
CA HIS A 293 -3.32 -0.14 -13.87
C HIS A 293 -3.37 -0.74 -12.45
N TYR A 294 -4.56 -0.79 -11.88
CA TYR A 294 -4.87 -1.58 -10.69
C TYR A 294 -5.59 -2.86 -11.11
N PRO A 295 -5.25 -4.04 -10.57
CA PRO A 295 -5.99 -5.24 -10.87
C PRO A 295 -7.35 -5.19 -10.17
N VAL A 296 -8.35 -5.80 -10.82
CA VAL A 296 -9.65 -6.13 -10.23
C VAL A 296 -10.01 -7.55 -10.62
N VAL A 297 -10.80 -8.23 -9.81
CA VAL A 297 -11.17 -9.64 -9.97
C VAL A 297 -12.62 -9.80 -9.56
N GLY A 298 -13.36 -10.62 -10.30
CA GLY A 298 -14.73 -11.01 -9.99
C GLY A 298 -15.33 -11.87 -11.10
N ASP A 299 -16.47 -12.48 -10.81
CA ASP A 299 -17.33 -13.17 -11.77
C ASP A 299 -18.20 -12.15 -12.52
N TRP A 300 -17.66 -11.58 -13.59
CA TRP A 300 -18.33 -10.50 -14.34
C TRP A 300 -19.56 -10.96 -15.14
N ASN A 301 -19.66 -12.26 -15.44
CA ASN A 301 -20.66 -12.84 -16.33
C ASN A 301 -21.59 -13.86 -15.65
N GLY A 302 -21.39 -14.15 -14.36
CA GLY A 302 -22.22 -15.02 -13.54
C GLY A 302 -22.06 -16.50 -13.84
N ASP A 303 -20.87 -16.93 -14.29
CA ASP A 303 -20.61 -18.33 -14.61
C ASP A 303 -19.95 -19.13 -13.46
N GLY A 304 -19.72 -18.48 -12.32
CA GLY A 304 -19.10 -19.02 -11.12
C GLY A 304 -17.58 -19.08 -11.18
N ILE A 305 -16.94 -18.42 -12.15
CA ILE A 305 -15.47 -18.34 -12.26
C ILE A 305 -15.04 -16.90 -12.16
N ASP A 306 -14.14 -16.63 -11.22
CA ASP A 306 -13.51 -15.32 -11.12
C ASP A 306 -12.54 -15.08 -12.27
N THR A 307 -12.68 -13.90 -12.86
CA THR A 307 -11.84 -13.49 -13.98
C THR A 307 -11.26 -12.10 -13.78
N ILE A 308 -10.14 -11.87 -14.45
CA ILE A 308 -9.35 -10.65 -14.28
C ILE A 308 -9.99 -9.42 -14.93
N GLY A 309 -9.62 -8.26 -14.39
CA GLY A 309 -9.80 -6.97 -15.03
C GLY A 309 -8.73 -5.99 -14.57
N THR A 310 -8.74 -4.80 -15.15
CA THR A 310 -7.90 -3.69 -14.67
C THR A 310 -8.65 -2.37 -14.61
N TYR A 311 -8.20 -1.49 -13.73
CA TYR A 311 -8.74 -0.15 -13.54
C TYR A 311 -7.64 0.90 -13.68
N VAL A 312 -7.88 1.92 -14.51
CA VAL A 312 -6.96 3.04 -14.74
C VAL A 312 -7.43 4.24 -13.92
N ALA A 313 -6.87 4.42 -12.74
CA ALA A 313 -7.33 5.43 -11.78
C ALA A 313 -7.26 6.87 -12.30
N SER A 314 -6.31 7.20 -13.19
CA SER A 314 -6.20 8.54 -13.78
C SER A 314 -7.32 8.86 -14.75
N ALA A 315 -7.86 7.84 -15.43
CA ALA A 315 -8.95 7.94 -16.40
C ALA A 315 -10.32 7.56 -15.82
N ALA A 316 -10.33 6.93 -14.63
CA ALA A 316 -11.50 6.32 -14.02
C ALA A 316 -12.19 5.29 -14.93
N THR A 317 -11.38 4.44 -15.59
CA THR A 317 -11.87 3.48 -16.59
C THR A 317 -11.59 2.04 -16.15
N PHE A 318 -12.63 1.20 -16.19
CA PHE A 318 -12.54 -0.25 -16.02
C PHE A 318 -12.38 -0.95 -17.36
N TYR A 319 -11.58 -2.02 -17.36
CA TYR A 319 -11.35 -2.96 -18.44
C TYR A 319 -11.53 -4.36 -17.87
N LEU A 320 -12.70 -4.98 -18.05
CA LEU A 320 -13.02 -6.29 -17.48
C LEU A 320 -12.94 -7.37 -18.57
N HIS A 321 -12.51 -8.57 -18.20
CA HIS A 321 -12.33 -9.68 -19.13
C HIS A 321 -12.91 -10.95 -18.55
N ASN A 322 -13.77 -11.64 -19.30
CA ASN A 322 -14.42 -12.90 -18.90
C ASN A 322 -13.49 -14.11 -19.11
N SER A 323 -12.17 -13.92 -19.03
CA SER A 323 -11.19 -14.99 -19.22
C SER A 323 -9.87 -14.69 -18.52
N ASN A 324 -9.28 -15.71 -17.92
CA ASN A 324 -7.93 -15.68 -17.37
C ASN A 324 -6.88 -15.93 -18.47
N SER A 325 -6.85 -15.04 -19.46
CA SER A 325 -5.94 -15.09 -20.60
C SER A 325 -5.59 -13.70 -21.14
N ALA A 326 -4.62 -13.63 -22.06
CA ALA A 326 -4.33 -12.40 -22.78
C ALA A 326 -5.43 -12.13 -23.82
N GLY A 327 -5.75 -10.86 -24.04
CA GLY A 327 -6.82 -10.51 -24.98
C GLY A 327 -7.29 -9.07 -24.84
N THR A 328 -8.42 -8.77 -25.48
CA THR A 328 -9.14 -7.51 -25.32
C THR A 328 -10.20 -7.65 -24.24
N ALA A 329 -10.47 -6.55 -23.54
CA ALA A 329 -11.57 -6.48 -22.59
C ALA A 329 -12.92 -6.78 -23.24
N ASP A 330 -13.79 -7.48 -22.51
CA ASP A 330 -15.19 -7.68 -22.86
C ASP A 330 -16.03 -6.46 -22.47
N TYR A 331 -15.65 -5.79 -21.36
CA TYR A 331 -16.28 -4.54 -20.91
C TYR A 331 -15.24 -3.43 -20.77
N VAL A 332 -15.56 -2.26 -21.34
CA VAL A 332 -14.76 -1.03 -21.19
C VAL A 332 -15.69 0.15 -20.93
N PHE A 333 -15.58 0.76 -19.75
CA PHE A 333 -16.44 1.88 -19.36
C PHE A 333 -15.80 2.75 -18.28
N GLY A 334 -16.24 4.00 -18.20
CA GLY A 334 -15.82 4.94 -17.16
C GLY A 334 -16.75 4.88 -15.96
N TYR A 335 -16.20 4.77 -14.75
CA TYR A 335 -16.95 4.85 -13.50
C TYR A 335 -16.08 5.37 -12.35
N GLY A 336 -16.64 6.28 -11.55
CA GLY A 336 -15.92 6.99 -10.48
C GLY A 336 -15.17 8.24 -10.97
N GLY A 337 -14.17 8.65 -10.21
CA GLY A 337 -13.38 9.85 -10.47
C GLY A 337 -11.87 9.60 -10.43
N GLY A 338 -11.11 10.56 -10.94
CA GLY A 338 -9.65 10.48 -10.99
C GLY A 338 -9.02 10.25 -9.61
N GLY A 339 -8.25 9.17 -9.47
CA GLY A 339 -7.57 8.80 -8.22
C GLY A 339 -8.41 8.01 -7.21
N HIS A 340 -9.64 7.62 -7.57
CA HIS A 340 -10.39 6.66 -6.75
C HIS A 340 -9.69 5.29 -6.75
N LYS A 341 -9.90 4.48 -5.71
CA LYS A 341 -9.45 3.08 -5.64
C LYS A 341 -10.59 2.14 -6.08
N PRO A 342 -10.36 1.12 -6.90
CA PRO A 342 -11.41 0.19 -7.28
C PRO A 342 -11.76 -0.75 -6.11
N VAL A 343 -12.99 -1.26 -6.10
CA VAL A 343 -13.48 -2.33 -5.23
C VAL A 343 -14.53 -3.12 -6.01
N VAL A 344 -14.68 -4.42 -5.75
CA VAL A 344 -15.55 -5.30 -6.52
C VAL A 344 -16.27 -6.26 -5.59
N GLY A 345 -17.49 -6.63 -5.98
CA GLY A 345 -18.18 -7.83 -5.52
C GLY A 345 -19.66 -7.81 -5.88
N ASP A 346 -20.37 -8.86 -5.51
CA ASP A 346 -21.81 -8.98 -5.69
C ASP A 346 -22.56 -8.21 -4.57
N TRP A 347 -22.85 -6.93 -4.82
CA TRP A 347 -23.50 -6.04 -3.84
C TRP A 347 -24.99 -6.33 -3.63
N ASN A 348 -25.62 -7.07 -4.53
CA ASN A 348 -27.07 -7.28 -4.60
C ASN A 348 -27.50 -8.75 -4.63
N ASN A 349 -26.56 -9.68 -4.49
CA ASN A 349 -26.74 -11.13 -4.47
C ASN A 349 -27.50 -11.63 -5.70
N ASP A 350 -27.07 -11.20 -6.88
CA ASP A 350 -27.57 -11.70 -8.17
C ASP A 350 -26.64 -12.71 -8.86
N GLY A 351 -25.52 -13.03 -8.21
CA GLY A 351 -24.49 -13.95 -8.68
C GLY A 351 -23.51 -13.32 -9.66
N ILE A 352 -23.52 -11.99 -9.84
CA ILE A 352 -22.59 -11.28 -10.71
C ILE A 352 -21.79 -10.28 -9.87
N ASP A 353 -20.46 -10.38 -9.93
CA ASP A 353 -19.61 -9.37 -9.34
C ASP A 353 -19.65 -8.07 -10.15
N THR A 354 -19.83 -6.97 -9.43
CA THR A 354 -19.96 -5.67 -10.03
C THR A 354 -19.04 -4.65 -9.38
N ILE A 355 -18.73 -3.62 -10.16
CA ILE A 355 -17.73 -2.61 -9.82
C ILE A 355 -18.19 -1.63 -8.73
N GLY A 356 -17.20 -1.10 -8.04
CA GLY A 356 -17.33 0.03 -7.14
C GLY A 356 -16.04 0.85 -7.09
N THR A 357 -16.10 2.04 -6.49
CA THR A 357 -14.91 2.82 -6.19
C THR A 357 -14.92 3.40 -4.79
N TYR A 358 -13.74 3.62 -4.22
CA TYR A 358 -13.54 4.22 -2.91
C TYR A 358 -12.71 5.50 -3.05
N VAL A 359 -13.09 6.53 -2.31
CA VAL A 359 -12.40 7.83 -2.24
C VAL A 359 -11.74 7.96 -0.88
N PRO A 360 -10.43 7.70 -0.75
CA PRO A 360 -9.76 7.74 0.56
C PRO A 360 -9.90 9.08 1.27
N SER A 361 -9.72 10.20 0.56
CA SER A 361 -9.81 11.54 1.15
C SER A 361 -11.18 11.89 1.71
N ALA A 362 -12.24 11.25 1.20
CA ALA A 362 -13.61 11.44 1.68
C ALA A 362 -14.07 10.31 2.61
N GLY A 363 -13.40 9.16 2.60
CA GLY A 363 -13.87 7.95 3.28
C GLY A 363 -15.20 7.46 2.73
N THR A 364 -15.35 7.44 1.40
CA THR A 364 -16.66 7.16 0.75
C THR A 364 -16.55 6.07 -0.31
N PHE A 365 -17.43 5.08 -0.22
CA PHE A 365 -17.68 4.06 -1.24
C PHE A 365 -18.79 4.49 -2.19
N TYR A 366 -18.62 4.15 -3.47
CA TYR A 366 -19.57 4.32 -4.56
C TYR A 366 -19.73 2.97 -5.27
N LEU A 367 -20.73 2.19 -4.90
CA LEU A 367 -20.95 0.84 -5.44
C LEU A 367 -22.02 0.87 -6.53
N HIS A 368 -21.86 0.05 -7.56
CA HIS A 368 -22.77 -0.02 -8.69
C HIS A 368 -23.13 -1.48 -8.98
N ASN A 369 -24.41 -1.78 -9.13
CA ASN A 369 -24.90 -3.13 -9.42
C ASN A 369 -24.84 -3.45 -10.92
N SER A 370 -23.89 -2.85 -11.65
CA SER A 370 -23.72 -3.06 -13.08
C SER A 370 -22.30 -2.77 -13.54
N ASN A 371 -21.80 -3.59 -14.47
CA ASN A 371 -20.54 -3.38 -15.17
C ASN A 371 -20.72 -2.41 -16.34
N SER A 372 -21.11 -1.17 -16.03
CA SER A 372 -21.34 -0.10 -17.00
C SER A 372 -21.04 1.30 -16.43
N ALA A 373 -21.05 2.31 -17.30
CA ALA A 373 -20.98 3.69 -16.86
C ALA A 373 -22.33 4.13 -16.26
N GLY A 374 -22.30 4.97 -15.23
CA GLY A 374 -23.53 5.40 -14.58
C GLY A 374 -23.30 6.08 -13.23
N THR A 375 -24.39 6.21 -12.49
CA THR A 375 -24.37 6.67 -11.10
C THR A 375 -24.36 5.48 -10.16
N ALA A 376 -23.69 5.62 -9.01
CA ALA A 376 -23.68 4.61 -7.97
C ALA A 376 -25.09 4.29 -7.45
N ASP A 377 -25.37 3.02 -7.20
CA ASP A 377 -26.56 2.55 -6.50
C ASP A 377 -26.42 2.77 -4.99
N TYR A 378 -25.19 2.64 -4.47
CA TYR A 378 -24.85 2.90 -3.08
C TYR A 378 -23.77 3.98 -2.97
N VAL A 379 -24.02 4.96 -2.11
CA VAL A 379 -23.02 5.96 -1.70
C VAL A 379 -22.90 5.93 -0.18
N ILE A 380 -21.76 5.45 0.32
CA ILE A 380 -21.61 5.06 1.73
C ILE A 380 -20.38 5.73 2.33
N ALA A 381 -20.58 6.57 3.34
CA ALA A 381 -19.48 7.14 4.13
C ALA A 381 -19.00 6.11 5.17
N TYR A 382 -17.83 5.53 4.92
CA TYR A 382 -17.20 4.51 5.76
C TYR A 382 -15.69 4.44 5.49
N GLY A 383 -14.86 4.56 6.53
CA GLY A 383 -13.39 4.58 6.42
C GLY A 383 -12.77 5.98 6.51
N GLY A 384 -11.58 6.16 5.95
CA GLY A 384 -10.85 7.43 5.95
C GLY A 384 -9.59 7.46 5.07
N GLY A 385 -8.83 8.56 5.16
CA GLY A 385 -7.67 8.84 4.31
C GLY A 385 -6.53 7.82 4.41
N SER A 386 -6.36 7.20 5.57
CA SER A 386 -5.38 6.13 5.80
C SER A 386 -5.94 4.73 5.53
N HIS A 387 -7.13 4.60 4.94
CA HIS A 387 -7.78 3.31 4.73
C HIS A 387 -7.68 2.84 3.27
N VAL A 388 -7.74 1.52 3.11
CA VAL A 388 -7.83 0.79 1.84
C VAL A 388 -9.18 0.11 1.78
N PRO A 389 -9.89 0.14 0.64
CA PRO A 389 -11.12 -0.62 0.51
C PRO A 389 -10.79 -2.12 0.47
N VAL A 390 -11.61 -2.92 1.15
CA VAL A 390 -11.72 -4.37 0.97
C VAL A 390 -13.19 -4.72 0.83
N ALA A 391 -13.49 -5.86 0.23
CA ALA A 391 -14.85 -6.35 0.06
C ALA A 391 -14.87 -7.87 0.18
N GLY A 392 -16.01 -8.39 0.62
CA GLY A 392 -16.22 -9.82 0.84
C GLY A 392 -17.58 -10.08 1.48
N ASP A 393 -18.04 -11.32 1.38
CA ASP A 393 -19.17 -11.82 2.16
C ASP A 393 -18.65 -12.27 3.54
N TRP A 394 -18.50 -11.31 4.46
CA TRP A 394 -17.87 -11.55 5.76
C TRP A 394 -18.71 -12.39 6.73
N ASN A 395 -19.98 -12.64 6.41
CA ASN A 395 -20.95 -13.35 7.24
C ASN A 395 -21.66 -14.52 6.55
N GLY A 396 -21.30 -14.84 5.31
CA GLY A 396 -21.80 -15.99 4.55
C GLY A 396 -23.27 -15.85 4.16
N ASP A 397 -23.76 -14.64 3.89
CA ASP A 397 -25.16 -14.41 3.50
C ASP A 397 -25.39 -14.27 1.98
N GLY A 398 -24.33 -14.40 1.20
CA GLY A 398 -24.28 -14.27 -0.25
C GLY A 398 -24.17 -12.82 -0.74
N VAL A 399 -24.16 -11.82 0.14
CA VAL A 399 -24.00 -10.41 -0.25
C VAL A 399 -22.56 -9.96 0.06
N THR A 400 -21.82 -9.56 -0.97
CA THR A 400 -20.55 -8.88 -0.76
C THR A 400 -20.80 -7.54 -0.07
N SER A 401 -20.07 -7.30 1.02
CA SER A 401 -20.19 -6.08 1.80
C SER A 401 -18.86 -5.38 2.01
N ILE A 402 -18.94 -4.06 2.23
CA ILE A 402 -17.76 -3.20 2.34
C ILE A 402 -16.95 -3.48 3.61
N GLY A 403 -15.64 -3.33 3.50
CA GLY A 403 -14.73 -3.22 4.62
C GLY A 403 -13.64 -2.21 4.32
N THR A 404 -12.89 -1.84 5.36
CA THR A 404 -11.65 -1.08 5.16
C THR A 404 -10.52 -1.65 5.99
N TRP A 405 -9.30 -1.47 5.51
CA TRP A 405 -8.11 -1.78 6.27
C TRP A 405 -7.29 -0.51 6.50
N GLU A 406 -7.06 -0.19 7.76
CA GLU A 406 -6.34 1.00 8.20
C GLU A 406 -4.84 0.72 8.23
N THR A 407 -4.10 1.60 7.55
CA THR A 407 -2.76 1.27 7.05
C THR A 407 -1.64 1.56 8.04
N GLY A 408 -1.86 2.42 9.04
CA GLY A 408 -0.90 2.69 10.09
C GLY A 408 -0.92 1.65 11.21
N GLY A 409 -2.10 1.16 11.56
CA GLY A 409 -2.37 0.21 12.63
C GLY A 409 -2.68 -1.21 12.16
N HIS A 410 -2.66 -1.48 10.85
CA HIS A 410 -2.96 -2.80 10.27
C HIS A 410 -4.30 -3.38 10.75
N THR A 411 -5.31 -2.53 10.87
CA THR A 411 -6.60 -2.87 11.49
C THR A 411 -7.70 -2.98 10.43
N PHE A 412 -8.35 -4.14 10.36
CA PHE A 412 -9.55 -4.34 9.56
C PHE A 412 -10.78 -3.78 10.29
N TYR A 413 -11.65 -3.14 9.52
CA TYR A 413 -12.97 -2.64 9.89
C TYR A 413 -13.98 -3.16 8.86
N LEU A 414 -14.57 -4.33 9.11
CA LEU A 414 -15.46 -5.00 8.16
C LEU A 414 -16.92 -4.76 8.54
N LYS A 415 -17.80 -4.61 7.54
CA LYS A 415 -19.25 -4.50 7.73
C LYS A 415 -19.96 -5.64 7.05
N ASN A 416 -21.00 -6.18 7.67
CA ASN A 416 -21.93 -7.14 7.06
C ASN A 416 -23.07 -6.45 6.30
N SER A 417 -22.87 -5.18 5.89
CA SER A 417 -23.87 -4.43 5.14
C SER A 417 -23.25 -3.25 4.38
N ASN A 418 -23.85 -2.94 3.24
CA ASN A 418 -23.50 -1.78 2.40
C ASN A 418 -24.19 -0.51 2.91
N SER A 419 -23.89 -0.12 4.15
CA SER A 419 -24.46 1.04 4.83
C SER A 419 -23.41 1.80 5.67
N ALA A 420 -23.72 3.03 6.07
CA ALA A 420 -22.85 3.79 6.98
C ALA A 420 -22.94 3.24 8.42
N GLY A 421 -22.04 3.69 9.30
CA GLY A 421 -22.07 3.36 10.73
C GLY A 421 -20.85 2.58 11.20
N THR A 422 -20.99 1.87 12.32
CA THR A 422 -19.88 1.12 12.93
C THR A 422 -19.57 -0.18 12.18
N ALA A 423 -18.32 -0.62 12.28
CA ALA A 423 -17.90 -1.94 11.81
C ALA A 423 -18.56 -3.05 12.64
N ASP A 424 -18.84 -4.18 12.00
CA ASP A 424 -19.26 -5.42 12.65
C ASP A 424 -18.04 -6.20 13.18
N TYR A 425 -16.91 -6.12 12.46
CA TYR A 425 -15.62 -6.67 12.90
C TYR A 425 -14.55 -5.58 12.97
N VAL A 426 -13.79 -5.54 14.07
CA VAL A 426 -12.61 -4.69 14.24
C VAL A 426 -11.46 -5.49 14.84
N PHE A 427 -10.37 -5.65 14.10
CA PHE A 427 -9.22 -6.43 14.58
C PHE A 427 -7.94 -6.09 13.82
N GLY A 428 -6.79 -6.24 14.49
CA GLY A 428 -5.47 -6.10 13.86
C GLY A 428 -5.02 -7.38 13.18
N TYR A 429 -4.51 -7.27 11.95
CA TYR A 429 -3.88 -8.36 11.21
C TYR A 429 -2.97 -7.82 10.09
N GLY A 430 -1.81 -8.45 9.89
CA GLY A 430 -0.82 -8.01 8.88
C GLY A 430 0.25 -7.03 9.38
N SER A 431 0.48 -6.92 10.70
CA SER A 431 1.62 -6.17 11.25
C SER A 431 2.88 -7.05 11.36
N ALA A 432 4.07 -6.46 11.19
CA ALA A 432 5.35 -7.10 11.50
C ALA A 432 5.31 -7.72 12.91
N GLY A 433 5.18 -9.05 12.98
CA GLY A 433 4.95 -9.79 14.24
C GLY A 433 3.77 -10.77 14.24
N SER A 434 3.00 -10.90 13.15
CA SER A 434 2.04 -12.00 12.98
C SER A 434 2.70 -13.39 12.87
N GLY A 435 4.03 -13.45 12.75
CA GLY A 435 4.83 -14.64 13.07
C GLY A 435 5.28 -14.62 14.54
N ALA A 436 4.60 -15.38 15.40
CA ALA A 436 5.15 -15.76 16.71
C ALA A 436 6.24 -16.84 16.54
N PRO A 437 7.15 -17.01 17.54
CA PRO A 437 8.58 -17.20 17.35
C PRO A 437 8.93 -18.56 16.75
N TYR A 438 9.99 -18.59 15.94
CA TYR A 438 10.69 -19.79 15.51
C TYR A 438 10.80 -20.82 16.65
N PRO A 439 10.19 -22.01 16.53
CA PRO A 439 10.55 -23.15 17.35
C PRO A 439 11.77 -23.85 16.72
N TYR A 440 12.91 -23.65 17.39
CA TYR A 440 14.18 -24.40 17.36
C TYR A 440 14.84 -24.77 16.02
#